data_AF-A0A671DQF6-F1
#
_entry.id   AF-A0A671DQF6-F1
#
_cell.length_a   1.000
_cell.length_b   1.000
_cell.length_c   1.000
_cell.angle_alpha   90.00
_cell.angle_beta   90.00
_cell.angle_gamma   90.00
#
_symmetry.space_group_name_H-M   'P 1'
#
loop_
_entity.id
_entity.type
_entity.pdbx_description
1 polymer ?
#
loop_
_entity_poly.entity_id
_entity_poly.type
_entity_poly.pdbx_seq_one_letter_code
_entity_poly.pdbx_strand_id
1 'polypeptide(L)'
;MSVLVTLVLLGLLCLSGLDTKPRSISVQVYSRHPAENGKPNYLNCYRSGFHPPQIEIDLLKNGEKMKYTCLVKHSTLAKPKRVKWDQYN
;
A
#
# COMPACT_ATOMS: atom_id res chain seq x y z
N MET A 1 7.77 24.44 42.34
CA MET A 1 8.66 24.20 41.18
C MET A 1 8.80 22.72 40.84
N SER A 2 9.40 21.87 41.69
CA SER A 2 9.63 20.43 41.37
C SER A 2 8.43 19.68 40.78
N VAL A 3 7.26 19.69 41.45
CA VAL A 3 6.03 19.00 40.98
C VAL A 3 5.54 19.47 39.60
N LEU A 4 5.78 20.74 39.27
CA LEU A 4 5.39 21.33 37.98
C LEU A 4 6.33 20.86 36.86
N VAL A 5 7.63 20.75 37.16
CA VAL A 5 8.63 20.20 36.24
C VAL A 5 8.38 18.71 36.00
N THR A 6 8.06 17.91 37.03
CA THR A 6 7.77 16.49 36.85
C THR A 6 6.47 16.23 36.06
N LEU A 7 5.43 17.04 36.26
CA LEU A 7 4.21 16.98 35.43
C LEU A 7 4.48 17.30 33.96
N VAL A 8 5.28 18.33 33.66
CA VAL A 8 5.68 18.67 32.29
C VAL A 8 6.52 17.56 31.65
N LEU A 9 7.48 16.98 32.40
CA LEU A 9 8.30 15.88 31.91
C LEU A 9 7.46 14.62 31.59
N LEU A 10 6.50 14.30 32.46
CA LEU A 10 5.60 13.16 32.28
C LEU A 10 4.67 13.37 31.07
N GLY A 11 4.15 14.59 30.88
CA GLY A 11 3.35 14.95 29.71
C GLY A 11 4.14 14.83 28.38
N LEU A 12 5.41 15.25 28.37
CA LEU A 12 6.30 15.10 27.22
C LEU A 12 6.57 13.63 26.88
N LEU A 13 6.79 12.78 27.88
CA LEU A 13 6.95 11.33 27.71
C LEU A 13 5.69 10.66 27.12
N CYS A 14 4.49 11.11 27.51
CA CYS A 14 3.23 10.61 26.92
C CYS A 14 3.08 10.99 25.44
N LEU A 15 3.54 12.17 25.03
CA LEU A 15 3.43 12.64 23.64
C LEU A 15 4.29 11.80 22.66
N SER A 16 5.44 11.26 23.10
CA SER A 16 6.28 10.37 22.29
C SER A 16 5.63 9.02 21.93
N GLY A 17 4.50 8.66 22.56
CA GLY A 17 3.75 7.43 22.25
C GLY A 17 2.69 7.58 21.14
N LEU A 18 2.52 8.76 20.55
CA LEU A 18 1.52 9.04 19.51
C LEU A 18 1.93 8.54 18.12
N ASP A 19 2.03 7.22 17.99
CA ASP A 19 2.37 6.56 16.73
C ASP A 19 1.15 6.55 15.79
N THR A 20 1.22 7.32 14.70
CA THR A 20 0.13 7.39 13.72
C THR A 20 0.18 6.15 12.83
N LYS A 21 -0.49 5.07 13.26
CA LYS A 21 -0.57 3.81 12.50
C LYS A 21 -0.95 4.09 11.04
N PRO A 22 -0.05 3.86 10.06
CA PRO A 22 -0.37 4.16 8.68
C PRO A 22 -1.55 3.33 8.21
N ARG A 23 -2.50 3.97 7.50
CA ARG A 23 -3.65 3.25 6.96
C ARG A 23 -3.13 2.19 5.99
N SER A 24 -3.45 0.92 6.27
CA SER A 24 -2.99 -0.19 5.44
C SER A 24 -3.58 -0.08 4.04
N ILE A 25 -2.70 -0.01 3.03
CA ILE A 25 -3.11 0.19 1.64
C ILE A 25 -3.69 -1.11 1.10
N SER A 26 -4.94 -1.05 0.66
CA SER A 26 -5.57 -2.15 -0.07
C SER A 26 -5.17 -2.10 -1.54
N VAL A 27 -4.90 -3.28 -2.09
CA VAL A 27 -4.40 -3.49 -3.44
C VAL A 27 -5.07 -4.75 -3.95
N GLN A 28 -5.82 -4.63 -5.03
CA GLN A 28 -6.53 -5.74 -5.68
C GLN A 28 -6.20 -5.71 -7.17
N VAL A 29 -5.99 -6.88 -7.76
CA VAL A 29 -5.73 -7.03 -9.20
C VAL A 29 -6.72 -8.05 -9.71
N TYR A 30 -7.48 -7.71 -10.75
CA TYR A 30 -8.55 -8.55 -11.29
C TYR A 30 -8.69 -8.35 -12.80
N SER A 31 -9.18 -9.37 -13.51
CA SER A 31 -9.49 -9.24 -14.93
C SER A 31 -10.84 -8.52 -15.14
N ARG A 32 -10.95 -7.74 -16.22
CA ARG A 32 -12.20 -7.04 -16.59
C ARG A 32 -13.30 -8.00 -17.06
N HIS A 33 -12.89 -9.07 -17.73
CA HIS A 33 -13.74 -10.16 -18.20
C HIS A 33 -13.25 -11.48 -17.61
N PRO A 34 -14.03 -12.58 -17.68
CA PRO A 34 -13.55 -13.91 -17.31
C PRO A 34 -12.23 -14.27 -18.01
N ALA A 35 -11.38 -15.05 -17.34
CA ALA A 35 -10.14 -15.53 -17.93
C ALA A 35 -10.44 -16.63 -18.95
N GLU A 36 -10.15 -16.39 -20.23
CA GLU A 36 -10.38 -17.33 -21.32
C GLU A 36 -9.11 -17.44 -22.18
N ASN A 37 -8.67 -18.67 -22.48
CA ASN A 37 -7.48 -18.91 -23.28
C ASN A 37 -7.60 -18.31 -24.68
N GLY A 38 -6.57 -17.58 -25.12
CA GLY A 38 -6.50 -16.97 -26.45
C GLY A 38 -7.35 -15.71 -26.64
N LYS A 39 -8.21 -15.32 -25.68
CA LYS A 39 -8.99 -14.07 -25.78
C LYS A 39 -8.26 -12.88 -25.15
N PRO A 40 -8.30 -11.68 -25.76
CA PRO A 40 -7.76 -10.47 -25.14
C PRO A 40 -8.60 -10.05 -23.93
N ASN A 41 -7.93 -9.55 -22.89
CA ASN A 41 -8.56 -9.12 -21.65
C ASN A 41 -7.75 -7.96 -21.02
N TYR A 42 -8.32 -7.28 -20.03
CA TYR A 42 -7.69 -6.17 -19.31
C TYR A 42 -7.48 -6.56 -17.85
N LEU A 43 -6.28 -6.35 -17.31
CA LEU A 43 -6.01 -6.43 -15.88
C LEU A 43 -6.20 -5.05 -15.25
N ASN A 44 -7.19 -4.93 -14.37
CA ASN A 44 -7.43 -3.73 -13.58
C ASN A 44 -6.63 -3.83 -12.27
N CYS A 45 -6.07 -2.71 -11.79
CA CYS A 45 -5.44 -2.61 -10.48
C CYS A 45 -6.20 -1.59 -9.64
N TYR A 46 -6.92 -2.05 -8.62
CA TYR A 46 -7.64 -1.20 -7.69
C TYR A 46 -6.82 -0.94 -6.43
N ARG A 47 -6.81 0.32 -5.98
CA ARG A 47 -5.96 0.85 -4.91
C ARG A 47 -6.82 1.72 -3.99
N SER A 48 -6.76 1.51 -2.69
CA SER A 48 -7.46 2.37 -1.72
C SER A 48 -6.68 2.54 -0.41
N GLY A 49 -6.98 3.63 0.31
CA GLY A 49 -6.35 3.95 1.59
C GLY A 49 -4.96 4.59 1.50
N PHE A 50 -4.55 5.08 0.33
CA PHE A 50 -3.29 5.81 0.17
C PHE A 50 -3.46 7.29 0.56
N HIS A 51 -2.66 7.73 1.54
CA HIS A 51 -2.47 9.12 1.93
C HIS A 51 -1.04 9.24 2.48
N PRO A 52 -0.16 10.14 1.96
CA PRO A 52 -0.38 11.13 0.90
C PRO A 52 -0.80 10.54 -0.48
N PRO A 53 -1.27 11.36 -1.44
CA PRO A 53 -1.86 10.84 -2.69
C PRO A 53 -0.84 10.23 -3.68
N GLN A 54 0.47 10.39 -3.42
CA GLN A 54 1.51 10.06 -4.40
C GLN A 54 1.90 8.59 -4.37
N ILE A 55 1.83 7.92 -5.53
CA ILE A 55 2.02 6.48 -5.68
C ILE A 55 2.70 6.09 -6.99
N GLU A 56 3.49 5.02 -6.97
CA GLU A 56 4.03 4.36 -8.17
C GLU A 56 3.33 3.00 -8.43
N ILE A 57 3.49 2.46 -9.65
CA ILE A 57 2.68 1.43 -10.32
C ILE A 57 3.59 0.61 -11.29
N ASP A 58 4.27 -0.46 -10.81
CA ASP A 58 5.20 -1.39 -11.58
C ASP A 58 4.89 -2.94 -11.55
N LEU A 59 3.75 -3.37 -12.10
CA LEU A 59 3.39 -4.77 -12.47
C LEU A 59 4.44 -5.60 -13.25
N LEU A 60 4.18 -6.91 -13.35
CA LEU A 60 5.15 -7.92 -13.73
C LEU A 60 4.45 -9.15 -14.33
N LYS A 61 4.95 -9.68 -15.44
CA LYS A 61 4.61 -11.03 -15.95
C LYS A 61 5.79 -11.94 -15.64
N ASN A 62 5.54 -13.02 -14.90
CA ASN A 62 6.56 -14.00 -14.51
C ASN A 62 7.80 -13.39 -13.80
N GLY A 63 7.68 -12.18 -13.25
CA GLY A 63 8.78 -11.44 -12.63
C GLY A 63 9.42 -10.33 -13.49
N GLU A 64 9.12 -10.28 -14.79
CA GLU A 64 9.62 -9.26 -15.72
C GLU A 64 8.62 -8.12 -15.92
N LYS A 65 9.12 -6.90 -16.16
CA LYS A 65 8.30 -5.69 -16.31
C LYS A 65 7.58 -5.67 -17.66
N MET A 66 6.25 -5.75 -17.66
CA MET A 66 5.43 -5.49 -18.85
C MET A 66 5.25 -3.98 -19.08
N LYS A 67 4.83 -3.58 -20.29
CA LYS A 67 4.46 -2.17 -20.58
C LYS A 67 3.26 -1.65 -19.76
N TYR A 68 2.36 -2.50 -19.25
CA TYR A 68 1.09 -2.11 -18.63
C TYR A 68 0.82 -2.88 -17.34
N THR A 69 0.90 -2.21 -16.18
CA THR A 69 1.61 -2.85 -15.05
C THR A 69 1.50 -2.11 -13.70
N CYS A 70 1.01 -2.73 -12.59
CA CYS A 70 0.80 -2.11 -11.24
C CYS A 70 1.42 -2.78 -9.97
N LEU A 71 2.43 -2.16 -9.35
CA LEU A 71 3.10 -2.50 -8.06
C LEU A 71 3.06 -1.27 -7.16
N VAL A 72 2.92 -1.43 -5.84
CA VAL A 72 2.74 -0.28 -4.94
C VAL A 72 4.07 0.16 -4.33
N LYS A 73 4.55 1.34 -4.72
CA LYS A 73 5.45 2.15 -3.88
C LYS A 73 4.64 3.29 -3.25
N HIS A 74 4.82 3.49 -1.95
CA HIS A 74 4.20 4.54 -1.14
C HIS A 74 5.05 4.74 0.12
N SER A 75 5.12 5.95 0.66
CA SER A 75 5.96 6.30 1.81
C SER A 75 5.69 5.45 3.07
N THR A 76 4.45 4.97 3.24
CA THR A 76 4.04 4.12 4.38
C THR A 76 4.38 2.63 4.20
N LEU A 77 4.99 2.23 3.08
CA LEU A 77 5.38 0.84 2.82
C LEU A 77 6.91 0.70 2.86
N ALA A 78 7.42 0.10 3.94
CA ALA A 78 8.85 -0.19 4.10
C ALA A 78 9.42 -1.13 3.00
N LYS A 79 8.56 -1.91 2.33
CA LYS A 79 8.89 -2.73 1.15
C LYS A 79 7.75 -2.65 0.13
N PRO A 80 8.01 -2.68 -1.19
CA PRO A 80 6.96 -2.63 -2.20
C PRO A 80 5.94 -3.78 -2.06
N LYS A 81 4.65 -3.46 -2.08
CA LYS A 81 3.59 -4.48 -1.98
C LYS A 81 3.34 -5.09 -3.37
N ARG A 82 3.66 -6.38 -3.50
CA ARG A 82 3.42 -7.20 -4.69
C ARG A 82 2.15 -8.04 -4.48
N VAL A 83 1.16 -7.85 -5.35
CA VAL A 83 -0.01 -8.72 -5.44
C VAL A 83 0.17 -9.60 -6.68
N LYS A 84 -0.05 -10.91 -6.54
CA LYS A 84 -0.15 -11.82 -7.69
C LYS A 84 -1.60 -11.85 -8.15
N TRP A 85 -1.81 -11.89 -9.46
CA TRP A 85 -3.09 -12.27 -10.04
C TRP A 85 -2.99 -13.73 -10.52
N ASP A 86 -4.09 -14.46 -10.35
CA ASP A 86 -4.37 -15.72 -11.02
C ASP A 86 -5.88 -15.76 -11.34
N GLN A 87 -6.33 -16.77 -12.07
CA GLN A 87 -7.73 -16.83 -12.56
C GLN A 87 -8.78 -17.08 -11.47
N TYR A 88 -8.38 -17.26 -10.21
CA TYR A 88 -9.25 -17.57 -9.07
C TYR A 88 -9.16 -16.52 -7.94
N ASN A 89 -8.41 -15.43 -8.15
CA ASN A 89 -8.16 -14.32 -7.20
C ASN A 89 -8.99 -13.08 -7.51
#